data_AF-A0A1E5UL76-F1
#
_entry.id   AF-A0A1E5UL76-F1
#
_cell.length_a   1.000
_cell.length_b   1.000
_cell.length_c   1.000
_cell.angle_alpha   90.00
_cell.angle_beta   90.00
_cell.angle_gamma   90.00
#
_symmetry.space_group_name_H-M   'P 1'
#
loop_
_entity.id
_entity.type
_entity.pdbx_description
1 polymer ?
#
loop_
_entity_poly.entity_id
_entity_poly.type
_entity_poly.pdbx_seq_one_letter_code
_entity_poly.pdbx_strand_id
1 'polypeptide(L)'
;VIKIRESAAIDFIEYTYLDQYGVKHTEGPWGGSAGPFVSTVRLDPTEIVKEVLGTVGQVKGSDVIRSLIFFTNLRTYGPYGKPSENPFSLPEKDEGGSVVGFIART
;
A
#
# COMPACT_ATOMS: atom_id res chain seq x y z
N VAL A 1 -1.03 1.81 -10.84
CA VAL A 1 -0.17 0.65 -10.46
C VAL A 1 0.49 0.96 -9.14
N ILE A 2 0.51 0.02 -8.21
CA ILE A 2 1.21 0.17 -6.92
C ILE A 2 2.29 -0.91 -6.85
N LYS A 3 3.52 -0.56 -6.50
CA LYS A 3 4.61 -1.49 -6.24
C LYS A 3 4.96 -1.45 -4.77
N ILE A 4 5.21 -2.63 -4.21
CA ILE A 4 5.50 -2.82 -2.80
C ILE A 4 6.69 -3.74 -2.71
N ARG A 5 7.77 -3.28 -2.06
CA ARG A 5 8.83 -4.20 -1.64
C ARG A 5 8.53 -4.66 -0.24
N GLU A 6 8.64 -5.97 -0.05
CA GLU A 6 8.21 -6.58 1.18
C GLU A 6 9.05 -7.81 1.53
N SER A 7 9.09 -8.07 2.83
CA SER A 7 9.71 -9.24 3.42
C SER A 7 9.08 -9.50 4.79
N ALA A 8 9.86 -9.33 5.85
CA ALA A 8 9.32 -9.32 7.20
C ALA A 8 8.46 -8.06 7.46
N ALA A 9 8.64 -6.97 6.71
CA ALA A 9 7.86 -5.72 6.81
C ALA A 9 7.62 -5.14 5.41
N ILE A 10 6.94 -4.00 5.32
CA ILE A 10 6.90 -3.21 4.09
C ILE A 10 8.17 -2.35 4.03
N ASP A 11 9.00 -2.62 3.03
CA ASP A 11 10.31 -2.01 2.87
C ASP A 11 10.26 -0.74 1.99
N PHE A 12 9.43 -0.72 0.94
CA PHE A 12 9.08 0.52 0.22
C PHE A 12 7.70 0.44 -0.44
N ILE A 13 7.12 1.60 -0.72
CA ILE A 13 5.96 1.75 -1.61
C ILE A 13 6.25 2.78 -2.71
N GLU A 14 5.84 2.47 -3.93
CA GLU A 14 5.84 3.36 -5.10
C GLU A 14 4.48 3.20 -5.76
N TYR A 15 3.91 4.29 -6.27
CA TYR A 15 2.71 4.17 -7.08
C TYR A 15 2.75 5.08 -8.28
N THR A 16 2.05 4.63 -9.32
CA THR A 16 1.85 5.34 -10.56
C THR A 16 0.37 5.53 -10.79
N TYR A 17 -0.03 6.76 -11.10
CA TYR A 17 -1.40 7.15 -11.43
C TYR A 17 -1.44 7.98 -12.73
N LEU A 18 -2.64 8.13 -13.29
CA LEU A 18 -2.91 9.08 -14.36
C LEU A 18 -3.60 10.29 -13.75
N ASP A 19 -3.15 11.50 -14.08
CA ASP A 19 -3.88 12.72 -13.71
C ASP A 19 -5.12 12.93 -14.61
N GLN A 20 -5.84 14.02 -14.35
CA GLN A 20 -7.03 14.40 -15.11
C GLN A 20 -6.77 14.67 -16.61
N TYR A 21 -5.51 14.88 -17.02
CA TYR A 21 -5.11 15.07 -18.40
C TYR A 21 -4.61 13.77 -19.05
N GLY A 22 -4.66 12.65 -18.33
CA GLY A 22 -4.16 11.36 -18.78
C GLY A 22 -2.62 11.25 -18.74
N VAL A 23 -1.94 12.18 -18.07
CA VAL A 23 -0.48 12.14 -17.93
C VAL A 23 -0.13 11.20 -16.78
N LYS A 24 0.86 10.34 -17.03
CA LYS A 24 1.34 9.35 -16.07
C LYS A 24 2.32 9.98 -15.09
N HIS A 25 1.99 9.91 -13.81
CA HIS A 25 2.84 10.34 -12.70
C HIS A 25 3.31 9.14 -11.89
N THR A 26 4.49 9.23 -11.29
CA THR A 26 5.02 8.21 -10.38
C THR A 26 5.56 8.88 -9.13
N GLU A 27 5.10 8.40 -7.98
CA GLU A 27 5.46 8.91 -6.66
C GLU A 27 6.19 7.83 -5.86
N GLY A 28 7.21 8.25 -5.11
CA GLY A 28 8.18 7.35 -4.48
C GLY A 28 9.36 6.99 -5.40
N PRO A 29 10.05 5.85 -5.15
CA PRO A 29 9.80 4.92 -4.05
C PRO A 29 10.12 5.56 -2.69
N TRP A 30 9.21 5.39 -1.74
CA TRP A 30 9.43 5.78 -0.36
C TRP A 30 9.78 4.55 0.46
N GLY A 31 11.01 4.49 0.95
CA GLY A 31 11.52 3.42 1.78
C GLY A 31 12.92 2.98 1.36
N GLY A 32 13.29 1.78 1.78
CA GLY A 32 14.59 1.19 1.51
C GLY A 32 14.57 0.14 0.40
N SER A 33 15.76 -0.33 0.04
CA SER A 33 15.97 -1.46 -0.87
C SER A 33 16.10 -2.80 -0.15
N ALA A 34 15.86 -2.84 1.17
CA ALA A 34 15.85 -4.08 1.95
C ALA A 34 14.64 -4.94 1.54
N GLY A 35 14.77 -6.26 1.56
CA GLY A 35 13.69 -7.18 1.16
C GLY A 35 13.81 -7.67 -0.29
N PRO A 36 13.72 -8.99 -0.54
CA PRO A 36 13.97 -9.56 -1.87
C PRO A 36 12.76 -9.49 -2.80
N PHE A 37 11.54 -9.32 -2.28
CA PHE A 37 10.32 -9.43 -3.06
C PHE A 37 9.76 -8.07 -3.43
N VAL A 38 9.40 -7.91 -4.70
CA VAL A 38 8.65 -6.76 -5.20
C VAL A 38 7.33 -7.26 -5.75
N SER A 39 6.26 -6.94 -5.04
CA SER A 39 4.89 -7.23 -5.44
C SER A 39 4.31 -6.05 -6.22
N THR A 40 3.50 -6.35 -7.24
CA THR A 40 2.83 -5.33 -8.06
C THR A 40 1.32 -5.50 -8.01
N VAL A 41 0.63 -4.47 -7.56
CA VAL A 41 -0.83 -4.31 -7.67
C VAL A 41 -1.13 -3.57 -8.97
N ARG A 42 -1.73 -4.28 -9.92
CA ARG A 42 -2.24 -3.70 -11.16
C ARG A 42 -3.75 -3.58 -11.04
N LEU A 43 -4.22 -2.35 -11.06
CA LEU A 43 -5.64 -2.03 -11.05
C LEU A 43 -6.13 -1.98 -12.50
N ASP A 44 -7.29 -2.56 -12.76
CA ASP A 44 -8.01 -2.39 -14.03
C ASP A 44 -8.51 -0.93 -14.17
N PRO A 45 -8.85 -0.46 -15.39
CA PRO A 45 -9.24 0.93 -15.62
C PRO A 45 -10.43 1.44 -14.78
N THR A 46 -11.30 0.53 -14.33
CA THR A 46 -12.47 0.84 -13.47
C THR A 46 -12.29 0.37 -12.03
N GLU A 47 -11.12 -0.15 -11.69
CA GLU A 47 -10.80 -0.67 -10.36
C GLU A 47 -10.22 0.44 -9.50
N ILE A 48 -10.88 0.69 -8.38
CA ILE A 48 -10.52 1.72 -7.41
C ILE A 48 -10.26 1.07 -6.06
N VAL A 49 -9.23 1.53 -5.37
CA VAL A 49 -8.95 1.10 -4.00
C VAL A 49 -9.99 1.74 -3.09
N LYS A 50 -10.78 0.90 -2.42
CA LYS A 50 -11.85 1.30 -1.50
C LYS A 50 -11.36 1.38 -0.07
N GLU A 51 -10.47 0.48 0.32
CA GLU A 51 -9.96 0.36 1.68
C GLU A 51 -8.55 -0.25 1.63
N VAL A 52 -7.69 0.19 2.54
CA VAL A 52 -6.37 -0.36 2.80
C VAL A 52 -6.35 -0.80 4.25
N LEU A 53 -6.22 -2.11 4.45
CA LEU A 53 -5.94 -2.66 5.76
C LEU A 53 -4.43 -2.79 5.92
N GLY A 54 -3.95 -2.62 7.13
CA GLY A 54 -2.56 -2.93 7.42
C GLY A 54 -2.36 -3.28 8.88
N THR A 55 -1.13 -3.62 9.21
CA THR A 55 -0.70 -3.81 10.58
C THR A 55 0.58 -3.03 10.84
N VAL A 56 0.74 -2.51 12.05
CA VAL A 56 1.95 -1.83 12.52
C VAL A 56 2.62 -2.67 13.60
N GLY A 57 3.94 -2.62 13.69
CA GLY A 57 4.68 -3.31 14.73
C GLY A 57 6.16 -3.00 14.69
N GLN A 58 6.86 -3.36 15.76
CA GLN A 58 8.25 -2.99 15.92
C GLN A 58 9.20 -3.89 15.10
N VAL A 59 10.14 -3.25 14.41
CA VAL A 59 11.32 -3.88 13.81
C VAL A 59 12.53 -3.10 14.25
N LYS A 60 13.49 -3.77 14.91
CA LYS A 60 14.72 -3.15 15.42
C LYS A 60 14.48 -1.88 16.26
N GLY A 61 13.38 -1.86 17.03
CA GLY A 61 13.03 -0.75 17.93
C GLY A 61 12.29 0.43 17.28
N SER A 62 11.88 0.32 16.01
CA SER A 62 11.03 1.32 15.35
C SER A 62 9.70 0.73 14.92
N ASP A 63 8.61 1.48 15.10
CA ASP A 63 7.30 1.11 14.57
C ASP A 63 7.29 1.28 13.05
N VAL A 64 6.97 0.19 12.35
CA VAL A 64 6.91 0.16 10.89
C VAL A 64 5.60 -0.49 10.42
N ILE A 65 5.24 -0.24 9.17
CA ILE A 65 4.16 -0.96 8.52
C ILE A 65 4.64 -2.40 8.28
N ARG A 66 3.96 -3.35 8.92
CA ARG A 66 4.29 -4.78 8.92
C ARG A 66 3.61 -5.50 7.75
N SER A 67 2.38 -5.11 7.45
CA SER A 67 1.65 -5.64 6.30
C SER A 67 0.65 -4.66 5.70
N LEU A 68 0.30 -4.88 4.44
CA LEU A 68 -0.76 -4.15 3.72
C LEU A 68 -1.65 -5.11 2.93
N ILE A 69 -2.95 -4.81 2.91
CA ILE A 69 -3.97 -5.43 2.05
C ILE A 69 -4.75 -4.31 1.38
N PHE A 70 -4.94 -4.39 0.07
CA PHE A 70 -5.74 -3.42 -0.69
C PHE A 70 -7.05 -4.06 -1.09
N PHE A 71 -8.15 -3.55 -0.55
CA PHE A 71 -9.50 -3.90 -0.96
C PHE A 71 -9.96 -2.91 -2.02
N THR A 72 -10.37 -3.44 -3.16
CA THR A 72 -10.92 -2.65 -4.28
C THR A 72 -12.39 -2.98 -4.47
N ASN A 73 -13.05 -2.25 -5.35
CA ASN A 73 -14.41 -2.59 -5.80
C ASN A 73 -14.50 -3.90 -6.60
N LEU A 74 -13.38 -4.48 -7.06
CA LEU A 74 -13.38 -5.72 -7.86
C LEU A 74 -12.76 -6.91 -7.13
N ARG A 75 -11.63 -6.71 -6.45
CA ARG A 75 -10.89 -7.78 -5.75
C ARG A 75 -10.04 -7.29 -4.59
N THR A 76 -9.37 -8.23 -3.93
CA THR A 76 -8.42 -7.97 -2.84
C THR A 76 -7.00 -8.31 -3.28
N TYR A 77 -6.02 -7.46 -2.89
CA TYR A 77 -4.59 -7.68 -3.13
C TYR A 77 -3.82 -7.76 -1.81
N GLY A 78 -2.91 -8.74 -1.69
CA GLY A 78 -2.12 -8.99 -0.48
C GLY A 78 -2.57 -10.25 0.28
N PRO A 79 -2.20 -10.39 1.58
CA PRO A 79 -1.35 -9.48 2.33
C PRO A 79 0.08 -9.44 1.79
N TYR A 80 0.66 -8.25 1.80
CA TYR A 80 2.08 -8.01 1.54
C TYR A 80 2.80 -7.82 2.86
N GLY A 81 4.02 -8.34 3.01
CA GLY A 81 4.75 -8.34 4.28
C GLY A 81 4.23 -9.40 5.27
N LYS A 82 4.52 -9.22 6.57
CA LYS A 82 4.15 -10.17 7.62
C LYS A 82 3.30 -9.50 8.70
N PRO A 83 1.99 -9.82 8.77
CA PRO A 83 1.05 -9.23 9.73
C PRO A 83 1.52 -9.28 11.19
N SER A 84 1.09 -8.30 11.97
CA SER A 84 1.26 -8.20 13.43
C SER A 84 -0.08 -7.88 14.13
N GLU A 85 -0.06 -7.86 15.47
CA GLU A 85 -1.26 -7.75 16.32
C GLU A 85 -1.93 -6.37 16.34
N ASN A 86 -1.34 -5.32 15.74
CA ASN A 86 -1.88 -3.96 15.77
C ASN A 86 -2.41 -3.55 14.37
N PRO A 87 -3.67 -3.84 14.04
CA PRO A 87 -4.25 -3.52 12.75
C PRO A 87 -4.69 -2.05 12.62
N PHE A 88 -4.79 -1.58 11.38
CA PHE A 88 -5.46 -0.33 11.01
C PHE A 88 -6.26 -0.53 9.72
N SER A 89 -7.19 0.39 9.45
CA SER A 89 -7.94 0.48 8.19
C SER A 89 -8.07 1.94 7.74
N LEU A 90 -7.96 2.19 6.43
CA LEU A 90 -8.12 3.51 5.81
C LEU A 90 -8.78 3.43 4.41
N PRO A 91 -9.73 4.31 4.06
CA PRO A 91 -10.48 5.18 4.97
C PRO A 91 -11.30 4.33 5.95
N GLU A 92 -11.73 4.90 7.08
CA GLU A 92 -12.62 4.20 8.01
C GLU A 92 -13.91 3.78 7.27
N LYS A 93 -14.38 2.55 7.54
CA LYS A 93 -15.39 1.85 6.72
C LYS A 93 -16.66 2.64 6.44
N ASP A 94 -17.04 3.55 7.34
CA ASP A 94 -18.31 4.26 7.29
C ASP A 94 -18.22 5.64 6.63
N GLU A 95 -17.02 6.11 6.25
CA GLU A 95 -16.85 7.46 5.69
C GLU A 95 -17.12 7.54 4.18
N GLY A 96 -17.22 6.41 3.48
CA GLY A 96 -17.47 6.38 2.05
C GLY A 96 -16.38 7.10 1.24
N GLY A 97 -15.38 6.37 0.77
CA GLY A 97 -14.27 7.00 0.04
C GLY A 97 -13.57 6.08 -0.94
N SER A 98 -12.53 6.60 -1.57
CA SER A 98 -11.55 5.83 -2.33
C SER A 98 -10.16 6.36 -2.06
N VAL A 99 -9.18 5.47 -1.99
CA VAL A 99 -7.78 5.85 -1.84
C VAL A 99 -7.23 6.23 -3.21
N VAL A 100 -6.81 7.49 -3.34
CA VAL A 100 -6.28 8.06 -4.60
C VAL A 100 -4.77 8.28 -4.58
N GLY A 101 -4.13 8.13 -3.42
CA GLY A 101 -2.69 8.33 -3.26
C GLY A 101 -2.24 7.99 -1.85
N PHE A 102 -0.92 8.07 -1.65
CA PHE A 102 -0.26 7.77 -0.38
C PHE A 102 0.78 8.83 -0.08
N ILE A 103 1.01 9.09 1.20
CA ILE A 103 2.18 9.83 1.69
C ILE A 103 2.83 8.93 2.75
N ALA A 104 4.16 8.81 2.71
CA ALA A 104 4.90 7.92 3.59
C ALA A 104 6.00 8.66 4.35
N ARG A 105 6.30 8.14 5.53
CA ARG A 105 7.51 8.47 6.30
C ARG A 105 8.45 7.26 6.24
N THR A 106 9.72 7.51 5.93
CA THR A 106 10.73 6.48 5.63
C THR A 106 12.00 6.71 6.42
#